data_AF-A0A2M3ZKB5-F1
#
_entry.id   AF-A0A2M3ZKB5-F1
#
_cell.length_a   1.000
_cell.length_b   1.000
_cell.length_c   1.000
_cell.angle_alpha   90.00
_cell.angle_beta   90.00
_cell.angle_gamma   90.00
#
_symmetry.space_group_name_H-M   'P 1'
#
loop_
_entity.id
_entity.type
_entity.pdbx_description
1 polymer ?
#
loop_
_entity_poly.entity_id
_entity_poly.type
_entity_poly.pdbx_seq_one_letter_code
_entity_poly.pdbx_strand_id
1 'polypeptide(L)'
;RRQSLGFFETFFDVPLELALQRNQSRERSVPEATIRRMWMRLEKPCSEVYGWEKNSISIEGTPEDFNEIFTMARHCLEKPEQMFNVPSTPMEQSVIHQIDLLLRKAVSERMAKAKSSISKSDLQTFASVLQERKLELLKRLRNGDEEITEDRIQFVANALL
;
A
#
# COMPACT_ATOMS: atom_id res chain seq x y z
N ARG A 1 17.02 1.65 -5.59
CA ARG A 1 16.69 2.19 -6.94
C ARG A 1 16.80 3.71 -7.04
N ARG A 2 16.08 4.53 -6.24
CA ARG A 2 16.08 6.02 -6.37
C ARG A 2 17.44 6.73 -6.30
N GLN A 3 18.44 6.10 -5.68
CA GLN A 3 19.80 6.64 -5.53
C GLN A 3 20.85 5.82 -6.29
N SER A 4 20.43 4.93 -7.20
CA SER A 4 21.33 4.01 -7.92
C SER A 4 22.26 3.23 -7.00
N LEU A 5 21.74 2.74 -5.87
CA LEU A 5 22.49 1.94 -4.90
C LEU A 5 22.32 0.44 -5.17
N GLY A 6 23.39 -0.31 -4.92
CA GLY A 6 23.35 -1.76 -4.81
C GLY A 6 22.57 -2.21 -3.58
N PHE A 7 21.75 -3.23 -3.74
CA PHE A 7 21.08 -3.90 -2.64
C PHE A 7 20.88 -5.37 -2.98
N PHE A 8 20.76 -6.18 -1.93
CA PHE A 8 20.35 -7.58 -1.99
C PHE A 8 19.49 -7.90 -0.79
N GLU A 9 18.75 -9.00 -0.88
CA GLU A 9 17.98 -9.57 0.22
C GLU A 9 18.61 -10.88 0.69
N THR A 10 18.49 -11.15 1.98
CA THR A 10 18.91 -12.41 2.57
C THR A 10 17.70 -13.05 3.25
N PHE A 11 17.29 -14.20 2.73
CA PHE A 11 16.25 -15.03 3.30
C PHE A 11 16.87 -16.04 4.26
N PHE A 12 16.47 -15.99 5.52
CA PHE A 12 16.90 -16.95 6.54
C PHE A 12 15.95 -18.14 6.53
N ASP A 13 16.37 -19.24 5.90
CA ASP A 13 15.61 -20.48 5.78
C ASP A 13 15.79 -21.35 7.05
N VAL A 14 15.21 -20.86 8.15
CA VAL A 14 15.34 -21.50 9.47
C VAL A 14 14.15 -22.42 9.74
N PRO A 15 14.37 -23.66 10.19
CA PRO A 15 13.28 -24.56 10.61
C PRO A 15 12.41 -23.95 11.72
N LEU A 16 11.10 -24.21 11.68
CA LEU A 16 10.14 -23.67 12.63
C LEU A 16 10.50 -24.04 14.08
N GLU A 17 10.93 -25.28 14.30
CA GLU A 17 11.31 -25.82 15.60
C GLU A 17 12.47 -25.01 16.20
N LEU A 18 13.48 -24.72 15.38
CA LEU A 18 14.63 -23.93 15.79
C LEU A 18 14.25 -22.46 16.05
N ALA A 19 13.36 -21.90 15.24
CA ALA A 19 12.84 -20.55 15.46
C ALA A 19 12.05 -20.44 16.78
N LEU A 20 11.23 -21.44 17.10
CA LEU A 20 10.49 -21.52 18.36
C LEU A 20 11.42 -21.67 19.56
N GLN A 21 12.40 -22.57 19.48
CA GLN A 21 13.41 -22.75 20.52
C GLN A 21 14.17 -21.44 20.81
N ARG A 22 14.67 -20.76 19.76
CA ARG A 22 15.37 -19.47 19.91
C ARG A 22 14.47 -18.37 20.44
N ASN A 23 13.17 -18.42 20.17
CA ASN A 23 12.23 -17.43 20.68
C ASN A 23 11.97 -17.59 22.19
N GLN A 24 11.99 -18.82 22.72
CA GLN A 24 11.83 -19.08 24.15
C GLN A 24 12.98 -18.51 24.99
N SER A 25 14.19 -18.41 24.43
CA SER A 25 15.35 -17.85 25.13
C SER A 25 15.41 -16.31 25.09
N ARG A 26 14.43 -15.63 24.47
CA ARG A 26 14.41 -14.16 24.39
C ARG A 26 13.77 -13.57 25.64
N GLU A 27 14.33 -12.47 26.14
CA GLU A 27 13.75 -11.69 27.24
C GLU A 27 12.30 -11.27 26.96
N ARG A 28 11.99 -10.95 25.69
CA ARG A 28 10.65 -10.64 25.21
C ARG A 28 10.27 -11.60 24.08
N SER A 29 9.77 -12.77 24.46
CA SER A 29 9.30 -13.78 23.50
C SER A 29 8.06 -13.31 22.74
N VAL A 30 8.00 -13.63 21.45
CA VAL A 30 6.78 -13.49 20.64
C VAL A 30 5.87 -14.69 20.91
N PRO A 31 4.52 -14.55 20.94
CA PRO A 31 3.63 -15.68 21.07
C PRO A 31 3.89 -16.76 20.00
N GLU A 32 3.97 -18.02 20.43
CA GLU A 32 4.26 -19.15 19.53
C GLU A 32 3.29 -19.24 18.35
N ALA A 33 1.98 -19.02 18.61
CA ALA A 33 0.97 -19.02 17.56
C ALA A 33 1.22 -17.95 16.48
N THR A 34 1.86 -16.84 16.82
CA THR A 34 2.27 -15.81 15.86
C THR A 34 3.42 -16.31 14.98
N ILE A 35 4.43 -16.94 15.58
CA ILE A 35 5.58 -17.50 14.83
C ILE A 35 5.11 -18.59 13.87
N ARG A 36 4.26 -19.52 14.33
CA ARG A 36 3.69 -20.57 13.46
C ARG A 36 2.91 -19.98 12.29
N ARG A 37 2.11 -18.94 12.54
CA ARG A 37 1.36 -18.24 11.49
C ARG A 37 2.26 -17.51 10.50
N MET A 38 3.32 -16.86 10.98
CA MET A 38 4.31 -16.21 10.12
C MET A 38 5.01 -17.23 9.24
N TRP A 39 5.49 -18.35 9.82
CA TRP A 39 6.16 -19.41 9.08
C TRP A 39 5.29 -20.00 7.95
N MET A 40 4.00 -20.24 8.21
CA MET A 40 3.06 -20.73 7.19
C MET A 40 2.77 -19.73 6.07
N ARG A 41 2.97 -18.42 6.30
CA ARG A 41 2.58 -17.34 5.37
C ARG A 41 3.77 -16.65 4.72
N LEU A 42 4.97 -16.88 5.21
CA LEU A 42 6.17 -16.26 4.69
C LEU A 42 6.54 -16.96 3.38
N GLU A 43 6.54 -16.20 2.30
CA GLU A 43 6.91 -16.69 0.98
C GLU A 43 8.43 -16.58 0.81
N LYS A 44 9.03 -17.60 0.18
CA LYS A 44 10.45 -17.57 -0.16
C LYS A 44 10.66 -16.67 -1.38
N PRO A 45 11.74 -15.86 -1.43
CA PRO A 45 12.07 -15.10 -2.62
C PRO A 45 12.21 -16.03 -3.84
N CYS A 46 11.63 -15.62 -4.96
CA CYS A 46 11.58 -16.38 -6.20
C CYS A 46 11.90 -15.47 -7.39
N SER A 47 13.17 -15.42 -7.77
CA SER A 47 13.66 -14.59 -8.87
C SER A 47 13.12 -14.98 -10.25
N GLU A 48 12.67 -16.24 -10.39
CA GLU A 48 12.04 -16.77 -11.61
C GLU A 48 10.67 -16.14 -11.86
N VAL A 49 9.90 -15.90 -10.79
CA VAL A 49 8.57 -15.28 -10.84
C VAL A 49 8.69 -13.76 -10.76
N TYR A 50 9.56 -13.27 -9.88
CA TYR A 50 9.70 -11.86 -9.56
C TYR A 50 11.10 -11.36 -9.92
N GLY A 51 11.23 -10.77 -11.11
CA GLY A 51 12.53 -10.27 -11.60
C GLY A 51 13.18 -9.20 -10.72
N TRP A 52 12.45 -8.57 -9.80
CA TRP A 52 13.03 -7.66 -8.80
C TRP A 52 13.75 -8.38 -7.65
N GLU A 53 13.51 -9.67 -7.45
CA GLU A 53 14.10 -10.52 -6.39
C GLU A 53 15.38 -11.22 -6.87
N LYS A 54 15.90 -10.88 -8.06
CA LYS A 54 17.11 -11.46 -8.65
C LYS A 54 18.36 -11.38 -7.76
N ASN A 55 18.42 -10.41 -6.84
CA ASN A 55 19.52 -10.26 -5.88
C ASN A 55 19.07 -10.76 -4.51
N SER A 56 18.54 -11.98 -4.42
CA SER A 56 18.16 -12.61 -3.15
C SER A 56 18.97 -13.89 -2.97
N ILE A 57 19.46 -14.11 -1.76
CA ILE A 57 20.13 -15.35 -1.34
C ILE A 57 19.34 -16.00 -0.21
N SER A 58 19.41 -17.32 -0.09
CA SER A 58 18.80 -18.07 1.01
C SER A 58 19.89 -18.75 1.82
N ILE A 59 19.85 -18.59 3.14
CA ILE A 59 20.88 -19.06 4.06
C ILE A 59 20.26 -19.70 5.30
N GLU A 60 21.01 -20.55 6.01
CA GLU A 60 20.51 -21.27 7.20
C GLU A 60 20.78 -20.52 8.52
N GLY A 61 21.61 -19.48 8.47
CA GLY A 61 22.06 -18.69 9.60
C GLY A 61 23.23 -19.33 10.35
N THR A 62 24.13 -20.02 9.65
CA THR A 62 25.36 -20.61 10.18
C THR A 62 26.58 -19.73 9.83
N PRO A 63 27.74 -19.91 10.50
CA PRO A 63 28.94 -19.15 10.19
C PRO A 63 29.45 -19.32 8.74
N GLU A 64 29.11 -20.42 8.08
CA GLU A 64 29.50 -20.71 6.70
C GLU A 64 28.82 -19.75 5.70
N ASP A 65 27.62 -19.25 6.03
CA ASP A 65 26.82 -18.36 5.20
C ASP A 65 27.47 -16.98 5.01
N PHE A 66 28.40 -16.57 5.88
CA PHE A 66 29.07 -15.28 5.79
C PHE A 66 29.75 -15.08 4.43
N ASN A 67 30.35 -16.13 3.88
CA ASN A 67 31.02 -16.03 2.58
C ASN A 67 30.03 -15.74 1.45
N GLU A 68 28.83 -16.32 1.49
CA GLU A 68 27.78 -16.09 0.51
C GLU A 68 27.25 -14.65 0.61
N ILE A 69 26.97 -14.19 1.84
CA ILE A 69 26.55 -12.81 2.12
C ILE A 69 27.60 -11.80 1.60
N PHE A 70 28.88 -12.01 1.92
CA PHE A 70 29.96 -11.12 1.47
C PHE A 70 30.12 -11.13 -0.05
N THR A 71 29.96 -12.30 -0.68
CA THR A 71 30.02 -12.43 -2.13
C THR A 71 28.89 -11.67 -2.80
N MET A 72 27.65 -11.82 -2.30
CA MET A 72 26.50 -11.11 -2.82
C MET A 72 26.61 -9.58 -2.56
N ALA A 73 27.07 -9.17 -1.39
CA ALA A 73 27.32 -7.77 -1.08
C ALA A 73 28.31 -7.14 -2.07
N ARG A 74 29.44 -7.82 -2.35
CA ARG A 74 30.41 -7.36 -3.36
C ARG A 74 29.77 -7.27 -4.75
N HIS A 75 29.03 -8.30 -5.16
CA HIS A 75 28.34 -8.33 -6.44
C HIS A 75 27.39 -7.12 -6.61
N CYS A 76 26.59 -6.82 -5.59
CA CYS A 76 25.65 -5.69 -5.64
C CYS A 76 26.34 -4.32 -5.56
N LEU A 77 27.49 -4.22 -4.89
CA LEU A 77 28.31 -3.00 -4.91
C LEU A 77 28.92 -2.74 -6.30
N GLU A 78 29.40 -3.78 -6.98
CA GLU A 78 29.96 -3.69 -8.33
C GLU A 78 28.87 -3.46 -9.39
N LYS A 79 27.66 -3.98 -9.15
CA LYS A 79 26.52 -3.88 -10.06
C LYS A 79 25.33 -3.23 -9.36
N PRO A 80 25.38 -1.91 -9.12
CA PRO A 80 24.29 -1.21 -8.47
C PRO A 80 23.02 -1.24 -9.33
N GLU A 81 21.87 -1.27 -8.66
CA GLU A 81 20.58 -1.26 -9.33
C GLU A 81 20.33 0.11 -9.96
N GLN A 82 20.29 0.13 -11.29
CA GLN A 82 20.08 1.36 -12.05
C GLN A 82 18.72 1.98 -11.73
N MET A 83 18.68 3.30 -11.73
CA MET A 83 17.42 4.03 -11.74
C MET A 83 16.66 3.70 -13.02
N PHE A 84 15.55 3.00 -12.88
CA PHE A 84 14.53 3.00 -13.91
C PHE A 84 13.90 4.39 -13.93
N ASN A 85 14.26 5.20 -14.93
CA ASN A 85 13.42 6.32 -15.36
C ASN A 85 12.20 5.73 -16.05
N VAL A 86 11.28 5.16 -15.27
CA VAL A 86 9.93 4.94 -15.78
C VAL A 86 9.41 6.35 -16.08
N PRO A 87 9.07 6.70 -17.34
CA PRO A 87 8.25 7.88 -17.57
C PRO A 87 7.09 7.70 -16.61
N SER A 88 6.87 8.65 -15.70
CA SER A 88 5.71 8.61 -14.82
C SER A 88 4.48 8.68 -15.71
N THR A 89 4.06 7.55 -16.28
CA THR A 89 2.73 7.39 -16.81
C THR A 89 1.85 7.72 -15.61
N PRO A 90 0.94 8.70 -15.72
CA PRO A 90 0.01 8.98 -14.65
C PRO A 90 -0.61 7.65 -14.26
N MET A 91 -0.34 7.19 -13.04
CA MET A 91 -0.97 5.99 -12.51
C MET A 91 -2.47 6.20 -12.73
N GLU A 92 -3.12 5.30 -13.47
CA GLU A 92 -4.55 5.42 -13.72
C GLU A 92 -5.24 5.56 -12.36
N GLN A 93 -5.82 6.75 -12.14
CA GLN A 93 -6.45 7.03 -10.87
C GLN A 93 -7.56 6.01 -10.68
N SER A 94 -7.54 5.29 -9.55
CA SER A 94 -8.63 4.39 -9.17
C SER A 94 -9.98 5.09 -9.38
N VAL A 95 -10.97 4.36 -9.88
CA VAL A 95 -12.33 4.87 -10.12
C VAL A 95 -12.88 5.64 -8.92
N ILE A 96 -12.59 5.15 -7.71
CA ILE A 96 -12.97 5.78 -6.43
C ILE A 96 -12.31 7.15 -6.26
N HIS A 97 -11.03 7.28 -6.62
CA HIS A 97 -10.32 8.56 -6.54
C HIS A 97 -10.86 9.58 -7.52
N GLN A 98 -11.21 9.16 -8.75
CA GLN A 98 -11.84 10.04 -9.73
C GLN A 98 -13.22 10.52 -9.25
N ILE A 99 -14.00 9.63 -8.64
CA ILE A 99 -15.29 10.00 -8.03
C ILE A 99 -15.10 10.97 -6.86
N ASP A 100 -14.12 10.77 -5.97
CA ASP A 100 -13.84 11.72 -4.89
C ASP A 100 -13.45 13.10 -5.43
N LEU A 101 -12.67 13.18 -6.51
CA LEU A 101 -12.33 14.44 -7.16
C LEU A 101 -13.58 15.15 -7.71
N LEU A 102 -14.46 14.42 -8.40
CA LEU A 102 -15.72 14.95 -8.92
C LEU A 102 -16.66 15.42 -7.80
N LEU A 103 -16.78 14.64 -6.72
CA LEU A 103 -17.57 15.00 -5.55
C LEU A 103 -17.06 16.27 -4.88
N ARG A 104 -15.74 16.42 -4.69
CA ARG A 104 -15.14 17.65 -4.12
C ARG A 104 -15.46 18.88 -4.97
N LYS A 105 -15.42 18.74 -6.30
CA LYS A 105 -15.79 19.81 -7.22
C LYS A 105 -17.27 20.18 -7.09
N ALA A 106 -18.17 19.18 -7.12
CA ALA A 106 -19.61 19.39 -6.99
C ALA A 106 -20.02 20.01 -5.64
N VAL A 107 -19.39 19.58 -4.53
CA VAL A 107 -19.57 20.19 -3.20
C VAL A 107 -19.12 21.65 -3.21
N SER A 108 -17.97 21.96 -3.81
CA SER A 108 -17.45 23.33 -3.91
C SER A 108 -18.39 24.24 -4.71
N GLU A 109 -18.94 23.75 -5.82
CA GLU A 109 -19.91 24.48 -6.64
C GLU A 109 -21.23 24.72 -5.87
N ARG A 110 -21.74 23.72 -5.14
CA ARG A 110 -22.93 23.89 -4.29
C ARG A 110 -22.69 24.87 -3.15
N MET A 111 -21.54 24.80 -2.49
CA MET A 111 -21.14 25.76 -1.45
C MET A 111 -21.05 27.18 -1.98
N ALA A 112 -20.51 27.37 -3.19
CA ALA A 112 -20.43 28.69 -3.84
C ALA A 112 -21.82 29.26 -4.15
N LYS A 113 -22.75 28.43 -4.65
CA LYS A 113 -24.15 28.82 -4.92
C LYS A 113 -24.93 29.15 -3.65
N ALA A 114 -24.74 28.36 -2.58
CA ALA A 114 -25.45 28.55 -1.33
C ALA A 114 -24.96 29.80 -0.57
N LYS A 115 -23.66 30.12 -0.65
CA LYS A 115 -23.02 31.24 0.08
C LYS A 115 -23.69 32.60 -0.17
N SER A 116 -24.28 32.83 -1.33
CA SER A 116 -25.00 34.08 -1.64
C SER A 116 -26.42 34.14 -1.10
N SER A 117 -26.97 33.02 -0.65
CA SER A 117 -28.41 32.86 -0.41
C SER A 117 -28.77 32.51 1.05
N ILE A 118 -27.81 32.07 1.86
CA ILE A 118 -28.08 31.60 3.24
C ILE A 118 -27.17 32.27 4.27
N SER A 119 -27.62 32.25 5.53
CA SER A 119 -26.87 32.82 6.66
C SER A 119 -25.59 32.02 6.93
N LYS A 120 -24.66 32.61 7.70
CA LYS A 120 -23.38 31.96 8.03
C LYS A 120 -23.56 30.68 8.85
N SER A 121 -24.53 30.62 9.76
CA SER A 121 -24.85 29.41 10.54
C SER A 121 -25.42 28.32 9.63
N ASP A 122 -26.34 28.68 8.75
CA ASP A 122 -26.95 27.72 7.82
C ASP A 122 -25.93 27.19 6.81
N LEU A 123 -24.97 28.03 6.39
CA LEU A 123 -23.88 27.64 5.52
C LEU A 123 -22.95 26.61 6.17
N GLN A 124 -22.71 26.71 7.48
CA GLN A 124 -21.94 25.70 8.22
C GLN A 124 -22.68 24.38 8.31
N THR A 125 -23.98 24.41 8.65
CA THR A 125 -24.82 23.20 8.68
C THR A 125 -24.89 22.55 7.29
N PHE A 126 -25.07 23.35 6.23
CA PHE A 126 -25.08 22.89 4.86
C PHE A 126 -23.76 22.23 4.44
N ALA A 127 -22.62 22.83 4.81
CA ALA A 127 -21.30 22.25 4.56
C ALA A 127 -21.12 20.89 5.24
N SER A 128 -21.55 20.76 6.50
CA SER A 128 -21.49 19.50 7.24
C SER A 128 -22.32 18.41 6.58
N VAL A 129 -23.56 18.71 6.16
CA VAL A 129 -24.44 17.75 5.48
C VAL A 129 -23.83 17.28 4.16
N LEU A 130 -23.27 18.19 3.35
CA LEU A 130 -22.62 17.83 2.09
C LEU A 130 -21.40 16.94 2.31
N GLN A 131 -20.59 17.26 3.32
CA GLN A 131 -19.40 16.48 3.65
C GLN A 131 -19.76 15.09 4.18
N GLU A 132 -20.80 14.98 5.01
CA GLU A 132 -21.28 13.70 5.54
C GLU A 132 -21.78 12.78 4.42
N ARG A 133 -22.66 13.29 3.55
CA ARG A 133 -23.15 12.55 2.37
C ARG A 133 -22.02 12.08 1.47
N LYS A 134 -21.01 12.95 1.25
CA LYS A 134 -19.82 12.57 0.47
C LYS A 134 -19.08 11.38 1.08
N LEU A 135 -18.86 11.42 2.39
CA LEU A 135 -18.13 10.37 3.10
C LEU A 135 -18.92 9.05 3.12
N GLU A 136 -20.23 9.11 3.30
CA GLU A 136 -21.11 7.95 3.25
C GLU A 136 -21.08 7.26 1.88
N LEU A 137 -21.22 8.04 0.80
CA LEU A 137 -21.17 7.53 -0.56
C LEU A 137 -19.82 6.88 -0.88
N LEU A 138 -18.71 7.52 -0.52
CA LEU A 138 -17.37 6.96 -0.71
C LEU A 138 -17.15 5.67 0.09
N LYS A 139 -17.78 5.54 1.26
CA LYS A 139 -17.74 4.32 2.08
C LYS A 139 -18.51 3.19 1.40
N ARG A 140 -19.73 3.44 0.90
CA ARG A 140 -20.53 2.46 0.15
C ARG A 140 -19.82 1.96 -1.10
N LEU A 141 -19.27 2.88 -1.91
CA LEU A 141 -18.47 2.55 -3.10
C LEU A 141 -17.24 1.69 -2.76
N ARG A 142 -16.58 1.94 -1.63
CA ARG A 142 -15.40 1.16 -1.20
C ARG A 142 -15.78 -0.23 -0.72
N ASN A 143 -16.97 -0.37 -0.13
CA ASN A 143 -17.49 -1.65 0.35
C ASN A 143 -18.12 -2.49 -0.77
N GLY A 144 -18.40 -1.90 -1.93
CA GLY A 144 -19.14 -2.56 -3.02
C GLY A 144 -20.66 -2.50 -2.85
N ASP A 145 -21.17 -1.69 -1.90
CA ASP A 145 -22.60 -1.51 -1.63
C ASP A 145 -23.28 -0.56 -2.63
N GLU A 146 -22.50 0.05 -3.53
CA GLU A 146 -22.94 1.00 -4.54
C GLU A 146 -22.21 0.72 -5.85
N GLU A 147 -22.95 0.53 -6.94
CA GLU A 147 -22.38 0.41 -8.29
C GLU A 147 -22.54 1.72 -9.06
N ILE A 148 -21.58 2.02 -9.92
CA ILE A 148 -21.62 3.20 -10.77
C ILE A 148 -22.42 2.81 -12.03
N THR A 149 -23.73 3.04 -12.00
CA THR A 149 -24.67 2.60 -13.04
C THR A 149 -24.72 3.52 -14.28
N GLU A 150 -24.10 4.70 -14.21
CA GLU A 150 -24.14 5.75 -15.24
C GLU A 150 -22.75 6.43 -15.41
N ASP A 151 -22.64 7.40 -16.33
CA ASP A 151 -21.42 8.21 -16.44
C ASP A 151 -21.04 8.83 -15.08
N ARG A 152 -19.73 8.92 -14.77
CA ARG A 152 -19.24 9.36 -13.45
C ARG A 152 -19.70 10.77 -13.09
N ILE A 153 -19.86 11.66 -14.07
CA ILE A 153 -20.36 13.01 -13.87
C ILE A 153 -21.84 12.96 -13.50
N GLN A 154 -22.62 12.15 -14.21
CA GLN A 154 -24.05 11.99 -13.95
C GLN A 154 -24.30 11.33 -12.60
N PHE A 155 -23.53 10.30 -12.27
CA PHE A 155 -23.57 9.62 -10.97
C PHE A 155 -23.35 10.61 -9.81
N VAL A 156 -22.31 11.44 -9.89
CA VAL A 156 -22.01 12.46 -8.87
C VAL A 156 -23.08 13.55 -8.81
N ALA A 157 -23.64 13.95 -9.96
CA ALA A 157 -24.74 14.91 -10.00
C ALA A 157 -25.97 14.36 -9.25
N ASN A 158 -26.33 13.11 -9.50
CA ASN A 158 -27.46 12.42 -8.88
C ASN A 158 -27.25 12.19 -7.38
N ALA A 159 -26.06 11.77 -6.97
CA ALA A 159 -25.77 11.44 -5.57
C ALA A 159 -25.76 12.63 -4.62
N LEU A 160 -25.69 13.85 -5.16
CA LEU A 160 -25.71 15.08 -4.36
C LEU A 160 -27.03 15.88 -4.51
N LEU A 161 -27.97 15.46 -5.39
CA LEU A 161 -29.36 15.97 -5.42
C LEU A 161 -30.07 15.66 -4.08
#